data_AF-A0A8H5CLS2-F1
#
_entry.id   AF-A0A8H5CLS2-F1
#
_cell.length_a   1.000
_cell.length_b   1.000
_cell.length_c   1.000
_cell.angle_alpha   90.00
_cell.angle_beta   90.00
_cell.angle_gamma   90.00
#
_symmetry.space_group_name_H-M   'P 1'
#
loop_
_entity.id
_entity.type
_entity.pdbx_description
1 polymer ?
#
loop_
_entity_poly.entity_id
_entity_poly.type
_entity_poly.pdbx_seq_one_letter_code
_entity_poly.pdbx_strand_id
1 'polypeptide(L)'
;MAEKLAAIASPVALWISELDEKHMSDKGGCLADVIDIELKRGKNFQNMAQFVFCCHEVDSEAFPSGRKFEEFLNQQEELKQNMKKSIDAALQQFARIASDPRLNSAFTELKARVAPVEFVFIAVLLFLMDEASDKEQAYAVYHLREAIRDRFPDLRMRNDVVELMWAYVKALAQEPNNDLCRVAAKSNKRKRKPSSKLRKEDSDTDYKPTRSAKKSRT
;
A
#
# COMPACT_ATOMS: atom_id res chain seq x y z
N MET A 1 -14.21 -16.14 -3.05
CA MET A 1 -14.04 -15.04 -4.02
C MET A 1 -12.79 -15.20 -4.89
N ALA A 2 -11.69 -15.78 -4.39
CA ALA A 2 -10.50 -16.09 -5.20
C ALA A 2 -10.80 -17.03 -6.40
N GLU A 3 -11.59 -18.09 -6.20
CA GLU A 3 -11.93 -19.05 -7.28
C GLU A 3 -12.76 -18.45 -8.43
N LYS A 4 -13.47 -17.33 -8.22
CA LYS A 4 -14.29 -16.72 -9.27
C LYS A 4 -13.45 -15.85 -10.22
N LEU A 5 -12.30 -15.35 -9.78
CA LEU A 5 -11.41 -14.52 -10.59
C LEU A 5 -10.52 -15.36 -11.51
N ALA A 6 -10.18 -16.59 -11.11
CA ALA A 6 -9.40 -17.53 -11.94
C ALA A 6 -10.22 -18.16 -13.09
N ALA A 7 -11.56 -18.05 -13.07
CA ALA A 7 -12.43 -18.55 -14.13
C ALA A 7 -12.63 -17.54 -15.29
N ILE A 8 -11.99 -16.36 -15.22
CA ILE A 8 -12.06 -15.34 -16.26
C ILE A 8 -11.07 -15.71 -17.37
N ALA A 9 -11.59 -16.15 -18.51
CA ALA A 9 -10.80 -16.46 -19.70
C ALA A 9 -10.50 -15.21 -20.53
N SER A 10 -9.95 -14.16 -19.91
CA SER A 10 -9.47 -12.98 -20.63
C SER A 10 -7.95 -13.09 -20.87
N PRO A 11 -7.41 -12.43 -21.91
CA PRO A 11 -5.96 -12.42 -22.12
C PRO A 11 -5.17 -11.87 -20.91
N VAL A 12 -5.73 -10.89 -20.20
CA VAL A 12 -5.10 -10.30 -19.01
C VAL A 12 -5.12 -11.26 -17.82
N ALA A 13 -6.24 -11.92 -17.54
CA ALA A 13 -6.35 -12.88 -16.44
C ALA A 13 -5.51 -14.14 -16.68
N LEU A 14 -5.43 -14.61 -17.94
CA LEU A 14 -4.54 -15.70 -18.33
C LEU A 14 -3.08 -15.31 -18.11
N TRP A 15 -2.67 -14.13 -18.60
CA TRP A 15 -1.30 -13.66 -18.41
C TRP A 15 -0.93 -13.44 -16.94
N ILE A 16 -1.85 -12.93 -16.11
CA ILE A 16 -1.62 -12.82 -14.65
C ILE A 16 -1.45 -14.21 -14.03
N SER A 17 -2.22 -15.22 -14.46
CA SER A 17 -2.06 -16.60 -13.99
C SER A 17 -0.68 -17.16 -14.36
N GLU A 18 -0.23 -16.95 -15.61
CA GLU A 18 1.12 -17.34 -16.05
C GLU A 18 2.22 -16.65 -15.22
N LEU A 19 2.02 -15.36 -14.92
CA LEU A 19 2.95 -14.57 -14.10
C LEU A 19 2.99 -15.06 -12.65
N ASP A 20 1.83 -15.37 -12.06
CA ASP A 20 1.71 -15.96 -10.72
C ASP A 20 2.39 -17.33 -10.66
N GLU A 21 2.16 -18.20 -11.65
CA GLU A 21 2.83 -19.50 -11.73
C GLU A 21 4.34 -19.36 -11.85
N LYS A 22 4.82 -18.42 -12.68
CA LYS A 22 6.25 -18.19 -12.89
C LYS A 22 6.97 -17.71 -11.62
N HIS A 23 6.36 -16.81 -10.85
CA HIS A 23 7.04 -16.12 -9.74
C HIS A 23 6.66 -16.61 -8.35
N MET A 24 5.52 -17.31 -8.21
CA MET A 24 4.96 -17.71 -6.92
C MET A 24 4.81 -19.23 -6.72
N SER A 25 4.98 -20.06 -7.76
CA SER A 25 4.85 -21.52 -7.62
C SER A 25 6.20 -22.22 -7.35
N ASP A 26 6.14 -23.28 -6.53
CA ASP A 26 7.23 -24.02 -5.85
C ASP A 26 8.29 -24.72 -6.75
N LYS A 27 8.72 -24.12 -7.86
CA LYS A 27 9.80 -24.68 -8.70
C LYS A 27 11.22 -24.34 -8.22
N GLY A 28 11.36 -23.77 -7.02
CA GLY A 28 12.64 -23.43 -6.41
C GLY A 28 13.19 -22.09 -6.89
N GLY A 29 13.51 -21.20 -5.94
CA GLY A 29 14.02 -19.85 -6.20
C GLY A 29 12.93 -18.84 -6.55
N CYS A 30 11.67 -19.14 -6.23
CA CYS A 30 10.55 -18.22 -6.44
C CYS A 30 10.38 -17.25 -5.26
N LEU A 31 9.61 -16.18 -5.44
CA LEU A 31 9.39 -15.16 -4.39
C LEU A 31 8.80 -15.75 -3.10
N ALA A 32 8.01 -16.82 -3.23
CA ALA A 32 7.43 -17.54 -2.10
C ALA A 32 8.47 -18.32 -1.27
N ASP A 33 9.61 -18.71 -1.87
CA ASP A 33 10.68 -19.43 -1.18
C ASP A 33 11.58 -18.50 -0.35
N VAL A 34 11.69 -17.23 -0.78
CA VAL A 34 12.71 -16.29 -0.27
C VAL A 34 12.12 -15.19 0.62
N ILE A 35 10.79 -15.07 0.68
CA ILE A 35 10.10 -14.11 1.54
C ILE A 35 9.01 -14.82 2.33
N ASP A 36 8.98 -14.60 3.65
CA ASP A 36 7.83 -14.97 4.50
C ASP A 36 6.68 -13.98 4.24
N ILE A 37 5.91 -14.22 3.18
CA ILE A 37 4.73 -13.43 2.81
C ILE A 37 3.51 -14.07 3.48
N GLU A 38 2.64 -13.25 4.06
CA GLU A 38 1.36 -13.71 4.60
C GLU A 38 0.34 -14.01 3.47
N LEU A 39 0.67 -14.99 2.64
CA LEU A 39 -0.16 -15.46 1.55
C LEU A 39 -0.93 -16.69 1.99
N LYS A 40 -2.23 -16.51 2.25
CA LYS A 40 -3.14 -17.65 2.24
C LYS A 40 -3.20 -18.17 0.81
N ARG A 41 -2.91 -19.46 0.60
CA ARG A 41 -3.01 -20.18 -0.69
C ARG A 41 -4.32 -19.78 -1.40
N GLY A 42 -4.21 -19.22 -2.61
CA GLY A 42 -5.34 -18.64 -3.36
C GLY A 42 -5.43 -17.10 -3.36
N LYS A 43 -4.63 -16.40 -2.55
CA LYS A 43 -4.51 -14.92 -2.61
C LYS A 43 -3.38 -14.42 -3.51
N ASN A 44 -2.51 -15.30 -3.99
CA ASN A 44 -1.34 -14.93 -4.82
C ASN A 44 -1.80 -14.27 -6.11
N PHE A 45 -2.67 -14.96 -6.87
CA PHE A 45 -3.33 -14.40 -8.05
C PHE A 45 -3.98 -13.04 -7.76
N GLN A 46 -4.69 -12.90 -6.63
CA GLN A 46 -5.31 -11.62 -6.28
C GLN A 46 -4.26 -10.53 -6.11
N ASN A 47 -3.21 -10.76 -5.33
CA ASN A 47 -2.15 -9.76 -5.12
C ASN A 47 -1.39 -9.46 -6.43
N MET A 48 -1.14 -10.47 -7.25
CA MET A 48 -0.52 -10.31 -8.56
C MET A 48 -1.39 -9.45 -9.48
N ALA A 49 -2.69 -9.74 -9.56
CA ALA A 49 -3.64 -8.94 -10.31
C ALA A 49 -3.71 -7.50 -9.82
N GLN A 50 -3.65 -7.29 -8.49
CA GLN A 50 -3.65 -5.96 -7.92
C GLN A 50 -2.38 -5.17 -8.27
N PHE A 51 -1.21 -5.81 -8.21
CA PHE A 51 0.06 -5.24 -8.66
C PHE A 51 0.02 -4.85 -10.14
N VAL A 52 -0.42 -5.76 -11.00
CA VAL A 52 -0.53 -5.50 -12.44
C VAL A 52 -1.49 -4.35 -12.72
N PHE A 53 -2.63 -4.29 -12.03
CA PHE A 53 -3.57 -3.16 -12.13
C PHE A 53 -2.91 -1.85 -11.70
N CYS A 54 -2.18 -1.83 -10.59
CA CYS A 54 -1.50 -0.61 -10.11
C CYS A 54 -0.44 -0.12 -11.10
N CYS A 55 0.25 -1.02 -11.82
CA CYS A 55 1.19 -0.64 -12.88
C CYS A 55 0.47 -0.08 -14.11
N HIS A 56 -0.69 -0.65 -14.46
CA HIS A 56 -1.51 -0.18 -15.57
C HIS A 56 -2.08 1.23 -15.30
N GLU A 57 -2.46 1.50 -14.06
CA GLU A 57 -3.08 2.74 -13.58
C GLU A 57 -2.12 3.60 -12.74
N VAL A 58 -0.82 3.51 -13.02
CA VAL A 58 0.22 4.11 -12.15
C VAL A 58 0.12 5.64 -12.08
N ASP A 59 -0.28 6.30 -13.17
CA ASP A 59 -0.46 7.74 -13.24
C ASP A 59 -1.65 8.22 -12.40
N SER A 60 -2.70 7.41 -12.29
CA SER A 60 -3.92 7.73 -11.57
C SER A 60 -3.87 7.34 -10.08
N GLU A 61 -2.78 6.70 -9.64
CA GLU A 61 -2.63 6.13 -8.29
C GLU A 61 -3.81 5.23 -7.92
N ALA A 62 -4.46 4.61 -8.91
CA ALA A 62 -5.65 3.84 -8.64
C ALA A 62 -5.29 2.54 -7.94
N PHE A 63 -6.07 2.22 -6.91
CA PHE A 63 -6.03 0.91 -6.29
C PHE A 63 -7.24 0.09 -6.73
N PRO A 64 -7.05 -1.21 -7.05
CA PRO A 64 -8.10 -2.09 -7.55
C PRO A 64 -9.28 -2.16 -6.58
N SER A 65 -10.40 -1.56 -6.98
CA SER A 65 -11.64 -1.55 -6.21
C SER A 65 -12.85 -1.60 -7.14
N GLY A 66 -13.83 -2.44 -6.76
CA GLY A 66 -15.13 -2.54 -7.42
C GLY A 66 -15.05 -2.84 -8.91
N ARG A 67 -15.93 -2.18 -9.67
CA ARG A 67 -16.22 -2.47 -11.07
C ARG A 67 -15.03 -2.25 -12.02
N LYS A 68 -14.19 -1.23 -11.77
CA LYS A 68 -13.03 -0.95 -12.64
C LYS A 68 -12.03 -2.09 -12.66
N PHE A 69 -11.81 -2.72 -11.51
CA PHE A 69 -10.91 -3.87 -11.41
C PHE A 69 -11.50 -5.10 -12.12
N GLU A 70 -12.81 -5.31 -12.01
CA GLU A 70 -13.49 -6.37 -12.76
C GLU A 70 -13.42 -6.13 -14.27
N GLU A 71 -13.65 -4.91 -14.73
CA GLU A 71 -13.52 -4.53 -16.15
C GLU A 71 -12.09 -4.74 -16.67
N PHE A 72 -11.09 -4.33 -15.89
CA PHE A 72 -9.68 -4.57 -16.19
C PHE A 72 -9.37 -6.07 -16.35
N LEU A 73 -9.88 -6.90 -15.44
CA LEU A 73 -9.67 -8.35 -15.52
C LEU A 73 -10.44 -9.02 -16.65
N ASN A 74 -11.54 -8.43 -17.14
CA ASN A 74 -12.33 -9.00 -18.24
C ASN A 74 -11.99 -8.42 -19.62
N GLN A 75 -11.04 -7.47 -19.69
CA GLN A 75 -10.68 -6.83 -20.95
C GLN A 75 -10.16 -7.84 -21.97
N GLN A 76 -10.55 -7.67 -23.22
CA GLN A 76 -10.12 -8.53 -24.34
C GLN A 76 -8.85 -8.01 -25.02
N GLU A 77 -8.42 -6.79 -24.68
CA GLU A 77 -7.17 -6.24 -25.15
C GLU A 77 -6.01 -6.78 -24.31
N GLU A 78 -4.91 -7.13 -24.96
CA GLU A 78 -3.70 -7.52 -24.25
C GLU A 78 -2.97 -6.31 -23.68
N LEU A 79 -2.32 -6.50 -22.53
CA LEU A 79 -1.37 -5.53 -22.01
C LEU A 79 -0.20 -5.34 -22.99
N LYS A 80 0.23 -4.08 -23.15
CA LYS A 80 1.37 -3.72 -23.99
C LYS A 80 2.60 -4.55 -23.64
N GLN A 81 3.31 -5.05 -24.65
CA GLN A 81 4.47 -5.93 -24.46
C GLN A 81 5.58 -5.30 -23.62
N ASN A 82 5.84 -3.99 -23.77
CA ASN A 82 6.81 -3.29 -22.93
C ASN A 82 6.40 -3.30 -21.45
N MET A 83 5.11 -3.11 -21.16
CA MET A 83 4.59 -3.16 -19.80
C MET A 83 4.69 -4.57 -19.21
N LYS A 84 4.35 -5.61 -19.99
CA LYS A 84 4.54 -7.00 -19.57
C LYS A 84 6.00 -7.29 -19.18
N LYS A 85 6.96 -6.80 -19.97
CA LYS A 85 8.40 -6.94 -19.70
C LYS A 85 8.84 -6.20 -18.44
N SER A 86 8.42 -4.95 -18.26
CA SER A 86 8.77 -4.16 -17.06
C SER A 86 8.16 -4.77 -15.79
N ILE A 87 6.93 -5.27 -15.85
CA ILE A 87 6.29 -5.99 -14.73
C ILE A 87 7.07 -7.26 -14.37
N ASP A 88 7.45 -8.05 -15.37
CA ASP A 88 8.23 -9.27 -15.14
C ASP A 88 9.62 -8.96 -14.56
N ALA A 89 10.29 -7.92 -15.07
CA ALA A 89 11.58 -7.46 -14.55
C ALA A 89 11.48 -7.00 -13.09
N ALA A 90 10.42 -6.27 -12.71
CA ALA A 90 10.20 -5.84 -11.33
C ALA A 90 10.07 -7.03 -10.36
N LEU A 91 9.37 -8.11 -10.76
CA LEU A 91 9.26 -9.33 -9.94
C LEU A 91 10.58 -10.11 -9.84
N GLN A 92 11.33 -10.20 -10.94
CA GLN A 92 12.68 -10.80 -10.91
C GLN A 92 13.61 -10.01 -9.97
N GLN A 93 13.53 -8.68 -10.03
CA GLN A 93 14.32 -7.81 -9.18
C GLN A 93 13.90 -7.92 -7.70
N PHE A 94 12.61 -8.07 -7.44
CA PHE A 94 12.09 -8.35 -6.11
C PHE A 94 12.70 -9.65 -5.56
N ALA A 95 12.64 -10.74 -6.33
CA ALA A 95 13.24 -12.01 -5.94
C ALA A 95 14.74 -11.89 -5.66
N ARG A 96 15.47 -11.13 -6.50
CA ARG A 96 16.91 -10.88 -6.36
C ARG A 96 17.23 -10.11 -5.07
N ILE A 97 16.54 -9.01 -4.80
CA ILE A 97 16.74 -8.20 -3.59
C ILE A 97 16.44 -9.03 -2.34
N ALA A 98 15.38 -9.84 -2.36
CA ALA A 98 15.04 -10.70 -1.23
C ALA A 98 16.06 -11.81 -0.97
N SER A 99 16.69 -12.32 -2.03
CA SER A 99 17.62 -13.44 -1.94
C SER A 99 19.07 -13.04 -1.64
N ASP A 100 19.54 -11.86 -2.09
CA ASP A 100 20.92 -11.41 -1.88
C ASP A 100 21.11 -10.93 -0.42
N PRO A 101 21.98 -11.56 0.39
CA PRO A 101 22.24 -11.17 1.78
C PRO A 101 22.73 -9.73 1.96
N ARG A 102 23.22 -9.08 0.89
CA ARG A 102 23.70 -7.69 0.91
C ARG A 102 22.59 -6.68 0.64
N LEU A 103 21.44 -7.13 0.14
CA LEU A 103 20.31 -6.29 -0.29
C LEU A 103 19.04 -6.58 0.53
N ASN A 104 18.94 -7.74 1.16
CA ASN A 104 17.71 -8.22 1.76
C ASN A 104 17.41 -7.68 3.17
N SER A 105 18.05 -6.59 3.60
CA SER A 105 17.84 -5.99 4.93
C SER A 105 16.36 -5.71 5.20
N ALA A 106 15.61 -5.31 4.17
CA ALA A 106 14.18 -5.08 4.26
C ALA A 106 13.41 -6.32 4.74
N PHE A 107 13.89 -7.52 4.43
CA PHE A 107 13.25 -8.81 4.73
C PHE A 107 13.86 -9.53 5.93
N THR A 108 15.09 -9.21 6.31
CA THR A 108 15.82 -9.86 7.41
C THR A 108 15.83 -9.05 8.71
N GLU A 109 15.94 -7.73 8.64
CA GLU A 109 15.93 -6.85 9.83
C GLU A 109 14.51 -6.59 10.35
N LEU A 110 13.56 -6.42 9.43
CA LEU A 110 12.15 -6.23 9.77
C LEU A 110 11.49 -7.59 10.02
N LYS A 111 11.44 -8.00 11.29
CA LYS A 111 10.92 -9.31 11.74
C LYS A 111 9.46 -9.61 11.36
N ALA A 112 8.70 -8.60 10.94
CA ALA A 112 7.31 -8.78 10.54
C ALA A 112 7.24 -9.37 9.12
N ARG A 113 6.33 -10.34 8.94
CA ARG A 113 6.00 -10.93 7.62
C ARG A 113 5.56 -9.86 6.63
N VAL A 114 5.86 -10.07 5.36
CA VAL A 114 5.38 -9.17 4.29
C VAL A 114 3.87 -9.30 4.19
N ALA A 115 3.16 -8.21 4.47
CA ALA A 115 1.71 -8.15 4.30
C ALA A 115 1.33 -8.12 2.81
N PRO A 116 0.13 -8.58 2.42
CA PRO A 116 -0.33 -8.53 1.03
C PRO A 116 -0.24 -7.13 0.39
N VAL A 117 -0.54 -6.08 1.15
CA VAL A 117 -0.43 -4.69 0.66
C VAL A 117 1.02 -4.26 0.46
N GLU A 118 1.94 -4.69 1.32
CA GLU A 118 3.38 -4.43 1.13
C GLU A 118 3.88 -5.15 -0.11
N PHE A 119 3.52 -6.42 -0.33
CA PHE A 119 3.91 -7.15 -1.53
C PHE A 119 3.55 -6.38 -2.80
N VAL A 120 2.30 -5.90 -2.90
CA VAL A 120 1.83 -5.13 -4.06
C VAL A 120 2.65 -3.86 -4.24
N PHE A 121 2.82 -3.05 -3.19
CA PHE A 121 3.49 -1.76 -3.30
C PHE A 121 5.01 -1.84 -3.42
N ILE A 122 5.66 -2.89 -2.88
CA ILE A 122 7.08 -3.17 -3.14
C ILE A 122 7.27 -3.47 -4.63
N ALA A 123 6.42 -4.31 -5.22
CA ALA A 123 6.49 -4.61 -6.64
C ALA A 123 6.24 -3.37 -7.51
N VAL A 124 5.27 -2.51 -7.15
CA VAL A 124 5.04 -1.22 -7.82
C VAL A 124 6.25 -0.29 -7.71
N LEU A 125 6.87 -0.20 -6.52
CA LEU A 125 8.06 0.62 -6.32
C LEU A 125 9.21 0.17 -7.23
N LEU A 126 9.47 -1.13 -7.30
CA LEU A 126 10.51 -1.69 -8.16
C LEU A 126 10.20 -1.51 -9.65
N PHE A 127 8.93 -1.55 -10.04
CA PHE A 127 8.49 -1.22 -11.40
C PHE A 127 8.79 0.24 -11.77
N LEU A 128 8.61 1.17 -10.84
CA LEU A 128 8.89 2.60 -11.05
C LEU A 128 10.38 2.97 -10.98
N MET A 129 11.20 2.09 -10.39
CA MET A 129 12.62 2.30 -10.19
C MET A 129 13.47 1.43 -11.13
N ASP A 130 12.96 1.08 -12.31
CA ASP A 130 13.63 0.14 -13.23
C ASP A 130 15.04 0.60 -13.66
N GLU A 131 15.29 1.90 -13.71
CA GLU A 131 16.60 2.50 -14.02
C GLU A 131 17.54 2.65 -12.80
N ALA A 132 17.04 2.46 -11.58
CA ALA A 132 17.83 2.64 -10.35
C ALA A 132 18.74 1.43 -10.07
N SER A 133 19.80 1.63 -9.28
CA SER A 133 20.69 0.54 -8.91
C SER A 133 20.05 -0.42 -7.88
N ASP A 134 20.51 -1.68 -7.86
CA ASP A 134 20.07 -2.70 -6.90
C ASP A 134 20.10 -2.20 -5.44
N LYS A 135 21.11 -1.39 -5.09
CA LYS A 135 21.28 -0.83 -3.75
C LYS A 135 20.23 0.23 -3.44
N GLU A 136 19.96 1.12 -4.39
CA GLU A 136 18.94 2.17 -4.22
C GLU A 136 17.54 1.56 -4.12
N GLN A 137 17.25 0.56 -4.94
CA GLN A 137 16.00 -0.19 -4.86
C GLN A 137 15.87 -0.91 -3.52
N ALA A 138 16.90 -1.64 -3.07
CA ALA A 138 16.90 -2.33 -1.78
C ALA A 138 16.68 -1.36 -0.60
N TYR A 139 17.36 -0.21 -0.64
CA TYR A 139 17.22 0.85 0.35
C TYR A 139 15.80 1.45 0.36
N ALA A 140 15.25 1.73 -0.82
CA ALA A 140 13.88 2.23 -0.94
C ALA A 140 12.84 1.21 -0.42
N VAL A 141 13.01 -0.08 -0.72
CA VAL A 141 12.15 -1.16 -0.19
C VAL A 141 12.23 -1.23 1.33
N TYR A 142 13.42 -1.09 1.92
CA TYR A 142 13.59 -1.05 3.37
C TYR A 142 12.79 0.10 3.98
N HIS A 143 13.00 1.32 3.49
CA HIS A 143 12.35 2.51 4.04
C HIS A 143 10.84 2.55 3.80
N LEU A 144 10.37 2.01 2.67
CA LEU A 144 8.93 1.83 2.46
C LEU A 144 8.32 0.97 3.56
N ARG A 145 8.91 -0.21 3.83
CA ARG A 145 8.42 -1.16 4.83
C ARG A 145 8.56 -0.63 6.25
N GLU A 146 9.67 0.03 6.57
CA GLU A 146 9.90 0.62 7.89
C GLU A 146 8.88 1.73 8.17
N ALA A 147 8.74 2.70 7.26
CA ALA A 147 7.89 3.88 7.45
C ALA A 147 6.41 3.52 7.54
N ILE A 148 5.95 2.54 6.76
CA ILE A 148 4.54 2.14 6.81
C ILE A 148 4.21 1.35 8.08
N ARG A 149 5.16 0.54 8.59
CA ARG A 149 4.95 -0.22 9.84
C ARG A 149 5.07 0.62 11.09
N ASP A 150 5.90 1.65 11.08
CA ASP A 150 5.91 2.66 12.15
C ASP A 150 4.52 3.32 12.28
N ARG A 151 3.89 3.59 11.13
CA ARG A 151 2.56 4.20 11.11
C ARG A 151 1.42 3.22 11.40
N PHE A 152 1.52 2.00 10.90
CA PHE A 152 0.48 0.98 10.96
C PHE A 152 1.07 -0.36 11.42
N PRO A 153 1.04 -0.67 12.73
CA PRO A 153 1.55 -1.94 13.25
C PRO A 153 0.79 -3.18 12.72
N ASP A 154 -0.52 -3.04 12.46
CA ASP A 154 -1.36 -4.05 11.80
C ASP A 154 -1.66 -3.60 10.36
N LEU A 155 -0.91 -4.14 9.40
CA LEU A 155 -1.02 -3.79 7.99
C LEU A 155 -2.10 -4.60 7.29
N ARG A 156 -3.17 -3.91 6.89
CA ARG A 156 -4.25 -4.49 6.09
C ARG A 156 -4.52 -3.62 4.87
N MET A 157 -5.15 -4.22 3.86
CA MET A 157 -5.68 -3.55 2.68
C MET A 157 -6.83 -2.61 3.08
N ARG A 158 -6.51 -1.37 3.46
CA ARG A 158 -7.45 -0.29 3.75
C ARG A 158 -7.07 0.94 2.93
N ASN A 159 -8.06 1.79 2.64
CA ASN A 159 -7.84 2.98 1.81
C ASN A 159 -6.79 3.94 2.40
N ASP A 160 -6.78 4.14 3.73
CA ASP A 160 -5.80 5.00 4.41
C ASP A 160 -4.36 4.48 4.29
N VAL A 161 -4.18 3.16 4.29
CA VAL A 161 -2.87 2.51 4.07
C VAL A 161 -2.47 2.64 2.60
N VAL A 162 -3.39 2.39 1.67
CA VAL A 162 -3.16 2.49 0.22
C VAL A 162 -2.76 3.91 -0.20
N GLU A 163 -3.48 4.92 0.27
CA GLU A 163 -3.16 6.34 -0.01
C GLU A 163 -1.75 6.70 0.49
N LEU A 164 -1.39 6.26 1.70
CA LEU A 164 -0.06 6.53 2.24
C LEU A 164 1.05 5.75 1.50
N MET A 165 0.78 4.51 1.11
CA MET A 165 1.72 3.70 0.33
C MET A 165 2.02 4.34 -1.03
N TRP A 166 1.01 4.85 -1.75
CA TRP A 166 1.24 5.59 -3.00
C TRP A 166 2.11 6.82 -2.79
N ALA A 167 1.83 7.60 -1.73
CA ALA A 167 2.64 8.77 -1.39
C ALA A 167 4.11 8.41 -1.12
N TYR A 168 4.35 7.32 -0.38
CA TYR A 168 5.70 6.82 -0.10
C TYR A 168 6.40 6.29 -1.35
N VAL A 169 5.70 5.52 -2.18
CA VAL A 169 6.24 4.98 -3.43
C VAL A 169 6.67 6.11 -4.37
N LYS A 170 5.84 7.15 -4.53
CA LYS A 170 6.21 8.31 -5.37
C LYS A 170 7.43 9.06 -4.84
N ALA A 171 7.47 9.29 -3.52
CA ALA A 171 8.60 9.97 -2.90
C ALA A 171 9.90 9.17 -3.09
N LEU A 172 9.88 7.86 -2.87
CA LEU A 172 11.04 6.99 -3.02
C LEU A 172 11.46 6.75 -4.47
N ALA A 173 10.51 6.68 -5.40
CA ALA A 173 10.84 6.55 -6.83
C ALA A 173 11.57 7.80 -7.35
N GLN A 174 11.26 8.99 -6.81
CA GLN A 174 11.95 10.24 -7.17
C GLN A 174 13.26 10.42 -6.40
N GLU A 175 13.27 10.09 -5.11
CA GLU A 175 14.42 10.24 -4.22
C GLU A 175 14.64 8.93 -3.43
N PRO A 176 15.34 7.95 -4.02
CA PRO A 176 15.51 6.63 -3.42
C PRO A 176 16.17 6.67 -2.04
N ASN A 177 17.07 7.63 -1.84
CA ASN A 177 17.83 7.80 -0.60
C ASN A 177 17.08 8.63 0.47
N ASN A 178 15.78 8.90 0.28
CA ASN A 178 14.99 9.68 1.22
C ASN A 178 14.49 8.81 2.39
N ASP A 179 14.88 9.19 3.61
CA ASP A 179 14.39 8.59 4.84
C ASP A 179 12.98 9.12 5.16
N LEU A 180 11.97 8.34 4.75
CA LEU A 180 10.56 8.66 4.95
C LEU A 180 10.16 8.76 6.44
N CYS A 181 10.81 7.99 7.32
CA CYS A 181 10.55 8.02 8.76
C CYS A 181 10.88 9.39 9.36
N ARG A 182 11.93 10.06 8.86
CA ARG A 182 12.28 11.44 9.26
C ARG A 182 11.26 12.49 8.80
N VAL A 183 10.57 12.26 7.69
CA VAL A 183 9.57 13.19 7.14
C VAL A 183 8.23 13.06 7.87
N ALA A 184 7.79 11.83 8.16
CA ALA A 184 6.57 11.56 8.92
C ALA A 184 6.63 12.11 10.37
N ALA A 185 7.80 12.08 11.00
CA ALA A 185 7.99 12.66 12.34
C ALA A 185 7.81 14.20 12.38
N LYS A 186 8.06 14.91 11.26
CA LYS A 186 7.95 16.38 11.19
C LYS A 186 6.53 16.87 10.93
N SER A 187 5.68 16.08 10.26
CA SER A 187 4.28 16.45 9.98
C SER A 187 3.36 16.34 11.21
N ASN A 188 3.80 15.68 12.28
CA ASN A 188 3.06 15.55 13.54
C ASN A 188 3.05 16.83 14.42
N LYS A 189 3.71 17.92 14.02
CA LYS A 189 3.49 19.25 14.64
C LYS A 189 2.24 19.94 14.06
N ARG A 190 1.08 19.27 14.09
CA ARG A 190 -0.20 19.98 13.96
C ARG A 190 -0.43 20.79 15.24
N LYS A 191 -0.27 22.12 15.11
CA LYS A 191 -0.64 23.15 16.09
C LYS A 191 -2.01 22.80 16.71
N ARG A 192 -2.00 22.39 17.98
CA ARG A 192 -3.21 22.42 18.81
C ARG A 192 -3.65 23.89 18.89
N LYS A 193 -4.85 24.19 18.40
CA LYS A 193 -5.51 25.49 18.64
C LYS A 193 -5.57 25.71 20.17
N PRO A 194 -5.13 26.86 20.70
CA PRO A 194 -5.38 27.19 22.09
C PRO A 194 -6.88 27.43 22.27
N SER A 195 -7.49 26.76 23.23
CA SER A 195 -8.87 27.03 23.62
C SER A 195 -8.90 28.36 24.37
N SER A 196 -9.35 29.42 23.71
CA SER A 196 -9.59 30.72 24.32
C SER A 196 -10.87 30.68 25.17
N LYS A 197 -10.75 30.26 26.44
CA LYS A 197 -11.71 30.66 27.48
C LYS A 197 -11.31 32.06 27.98
N LEU A 198 -11.77 33.11 27.28
CA LEU A 198 -11.79 34.45 27.86
C LEU A 198 -12.87 34.45 28.96
N ARG A 199 -12.43 34.53 30.21
CA ARG A 199 -13.23 35.08 31.30
C ARG A 199 -13.32 36.59 31.07
N LYS A 200 -14.54 37.13 30.98
CA LYS A 200 -14.83 38.54 31.25
C LYS A 200 -15.70 38.56 32.51
N GLU A 201 -15.09 38.96 33.62
CA GLU A 201 -15.79 39.56 34.75
C GLU A 201 -15.96 41.04 34.41
N ASP A 202 -17.21 41.54 34.39
CA ASP A 202 -17.50 42.86 34.95
C ASP A 202 -19.00 43.09 35.25
N SER A 203 -19.21 43.57 36.47
CA SER A 203 -20.25 44.42 37.05
C SER A 203 -21.76 44.25 36.77
N ASP A 204 -22.46 43.80 37.82
CA ASP A 204 -23.60 44.44 38.53
C ASP A 204 -24.70 45.21 37.74
N THR A 205 -25.95 44.73 37.80
CA THR A 205 -27.12 45.43 38.44
C THR A 205 -28.48 44.80 38.08
N ASP A 206 -29.31 44.68 39.14
CA ASP A 206 -30.78 44.76 39.22
C ASP A 206 -31.76 43.61 38.86
N TYR A 207 -32.41 43.15 39.95
CA TYR A 207 -33.87 42.98 40.17
C TYR A 207 -34.66 41.72 39.68
N LYS A 208 -34.82 40.78 40.64
CA LYS A 208 -35.94 39.88 41.08
C LYS A 208 -37.36 39.96 40.41
N PRO A 209 -38.33 39.04 40.70
CA PRO A 209 -38.27 37.64 41.20
C PRO A 209 -39.35 36.63 40.63
N THR A 210 -39.08 35.33 40.83
CA THR A 210 -39.95 34.18 41.21
C THR A 210 -41.41 34.00 40.67
N ARG A 211 -41.75 32.79 40.16
CA ARG A 211 -42.41 31.64 40.87
C ARG A 211 -43.28 30.77 39.91
N SER A 212 -42.96 29.47 39.88
CA SER A 212 -43.84 28.27 39.83
C SER A 212 -45.17 28.26 39.05
N ALA A 213 -45.37 27.26 38.16
CA ALA A 213 -46.36 26.18 38.37
C ALA A 213 -46.35 25.13 37.23
N LYS A 214 -46.51 23.86 37.65
CA LYS A 214 -46.83 22.65 36.88
C LYS A 214 -48.00 22.84 35.90
N LYS A 215 -47.97 22.11 34.78
CA LYS A 215 -49.03 21.11 34.48
C LYS A 215 -48.62 20.09 33.41
N SER A 216 -49.09 18.89 33.68
CA SER A 216 -48.96 17.61 32.99
C SER A 216 -49.90 17.44 31.78
N ARG A 217 -49.56 16.42 30.96
CA ARG A 217 -50.42 15.61 30.06
C ARG A 217 -50.95 16.30 28.81
N THR A 218 -50.70 15.69 27.64
CA THR A 218 -51.53 14.57 27.15
C THR A 218 -50.64 13.61 26.38
#